data_AF-A0A2P5YK24-F1
#
_entry.id   AF-A0A2P5YK24-F1
#
_cell.length_a   1.000
_cell.length_b   1.000
_cell.length_c   1.000
_cell.angle_alpha   90.00
_cell.angle_beta   90.00
_cell.angle_gamma   90.00
#
_symmetry.space_group_name_H-M   'P 1'
#
loop_
_entity.id
_entity.type
_entity.pdbx_description
1 polymer ?
#
loop_
_entity_poly.entity_id
_entity_poly.type
_entity_poly.pdbx_seq_one_letter_code
_entity_poly.pdbx_strand_id
1 'polypeptide(L)'
;MADAANNVVETINGDCHDFKSLLSSSDRDFLVRNNGDQVKIDSLKGKKLGLYFSASWCGPCRRFTPNLIEVYTELSTKGDFEVIFVSADEDEESFNGYFSKMPWLAIPFSDSEARKRLDEPFSVMGIPHLVLLDENGKVLTEEGVEIIREYGEEGYPFTPEKIQELKDLEEKAKKEQSIKTILVSRSRDFVVTSDGSKVPVSELEGKTLGIYFSASSIKPSADFTQKLAEVYSKLKENGEKFEVVMISLDDDEESFRQSFGAPWLALPLKDKSCEKLARYFELLTLPTVVIIGPDGKTLHPNAADAIDEHGIVAYPFTPEKFAELKEIEKASEAAQTLESVLVSGGLDFVLGKDGAKVKVADLVGKTILLYFSAHWCPPCRAFTPSLVEVYKKIKEKDDAFEVIFISSDRDQASFDEYYSGMPWLALPFNDARKSSLSRKFKVQGIPMLIALGPTGKTITKEARSLVMAHGADAYPFTEERLKEIEAQIEEMAKGWPEKLKDERHEEHELVLTRRSNYVCDACKENGQVWSFYCEECDFDLHPKCALEKETKADAKEGWVCDGEVCTRAS
;
A
#
# COMPACT_ATOMS: atom_id res chain seq x y z
N MET A 1 52.51 -6.90 28.87
CA MET A 1 51.44 -7.70 29.49
C MET A 1 50.20 -6.81 29.47
N ALA A 2 49.46 -6.62 28.38
CA ALA A 2 48.90 -7.55 27.38
C ALA A 2 47.88 -8.53 27.98
N ASP A 3 46.60 -8.12 27.90
CA ASP A 3 45.32 -8.87 27.78
C ASP A 3 44.18 -7.92 28.19
N ALA A 4 42.97 -7.86 27.62
CA ALA A 4 42.30 -8.49 26.47
C ALA A 4 40.93 -7.77 26.27
N ALA A 5 40.23 -8.13 25.18
CA ALA A 5 38.81 -7.93 24.80
C ALA A 5 38.50 -6.74 23.86
N ASN A 6 38.38 -6.96 22.54
CA ASN A 6 37.22 -7.43 21.74
C ASN A 6 35.99 -6.48 21.75
N ASN A 7 35.69 -5.88 20.59
CA ASN A 7 34.41 -6.11 19.93
C ASN A 7 34.43 -5.79 18.43
N VAL A 8 33.69 -6.63 17.72
CA VAL A 8 33.57 -6.89 16.30
C VAL A 8 32.56 -5.93 15.64
N VAL A 9 32.82 -5.50 14.40
CA VAL A 9 31.79 -5.35 13.36
C VAL A 9 32.34 -5.96 12.07
N GLU A 10 31.53 -6.84 11.49
CA GLU A 10 31.82 -7.79 10.42
C GLU A 10 31.85 -7.15 9.02
N THR A 11 32.82 -7.64 8.22
CA THR A 11 32.88 -7.84 6.76
C THR A 11 32.10 -6.92 5.81
N ILE A 12 32.85 -6.12 5.04
CA ILE A 12 32.54 -5.82 3.63
C ILE A 12 33.74 -6.37 2.84
N ASN A 13 33.52 -7.31 1.92
CA ASN A 13 34.57 -7.94 1.10
C ASN A 13 35.44 -6.88 0.43
N GLY A 14 36.69 -6.76 0.89
CA GLY A 14 37.69 -5.83 0.38
C GLY A 14 38.41 -6.38 -0.85
N ASP A 15 37.66 -6.91 -1.81
CA ASP A 15 38.24 -7.46 -3.03
C ASP A 15 38.60 -6.31 -3.99
N CYS A 16 39.89 -6.21 -4.27
CA CYS A 16 40.44 -5.29 -5.25
C CYS A 16 40.47 -6.01 -6.60
N HIS A 17 39.57 -5.64 -7.51
CA HIS A 17 39.43 -6.28 -8.80
C HIS A 17 40.27 -5.54 -9.85
N ASP A 18 41.40 -6.11 -10.27
CA ASP A 18 42.11 -5.60 -11.44
C ASP A 18 41.16 -5.61 -12.65
N PHE A 19 40.88 -4.45 -13.25
CA PHE A 19 39.93 -4.31 -14.36
C PHE A 19 40.24 -5.26 -15.52
N LYS A 20 41.53 -5.55 -15.75
CA LYS A 20 41.92 -6.52 -16.76
C LYS A 20 41.45 -7.91 -16.37
N SER A 21 41.74 -8.37 -15.15
CA SER A 21 41.22 -9.65 -14.66
C SER A 21 39.68 -9.76 -14.69
N LEU A 22 38.99 -8.64 -14.40
CA LEU A 22 37.54 -8.60 -14.30
C LEU A 22 36.84 -8.61 -15.67
N LEU A 23 37.34 -7.78 -16.59
CA LEU A 23 36.67 -7.48 -17.86
C LEU A 23 37.28 -8.20 -19.05
N SER A 24 38.39 -8.92 -18.93
CA SER A 24 38.98 -9.72 -20.02
C SER A 24 38.48 -11.18 -19.98
N SER A 25 38.73 -11.90 -21.07
CA SER A 25 38.65 -13.37 -21.13
C SER A 25 39.96 -13.93 -21.70
N SER A 26 40.10 -15.26 -21.76
CA SER A 26 41.28 -15.92 -22.36
C SER A 26 41.61 -15.41 -23.76
N ASP A 27 40.59 -14.97 -24.50
CA ASP A 27 40.67 -14.64 -25.93
C ASP A 27 40.25 -13.18 -26.23
N ARG A 28 39.99 -12.35 -25.20
CA ARG A 28 39.52 -10.97 -25.37
C ARG A 28 40.13 -9.99 -24.37
N ASP A 29 40.76 -8.93 -24.87
CA ASP A 29 41.30 -7.81 -24.09
C ASP A 29 40.65 -6.45 -24.41
N PHE A 30 39.51 -6.45 -25.11
CA PHE A 30 38.81 -5.25 -25.57
C PHE A 30 37.33 -5.24 -25.18
N LEU A 31 36.75 -4.05 -25.08
CA LEU A 31 35.31 -3.77 -24.99
C LEU A 31 34.84 -3.13 -26.29
N VAL A 32 33.52 -3.02 -26.49
CA VAL A 32 32.94 -2.42 -27.70
C VAL A 32 32.21 -1.13 -27.39
N ARG A 33 32.29 -0.18 -28.32
CA ARG A 33 31.41 0.98 -28.40
C ARG A 33 30.15 0.64 -29.19
N ASN A 34 29.12 1.46 -29.04
CA ASN A 34 27.85 1.32 -29.75
C ASN A 34 27.96 1.48 -31.29
N ASN A 35 29.09 1.96 -31.80
CA ASN A 35 29.42 2.04 -33.22
C ASN A 35 30.27 0.85 -33.71
N GLY A 36 30.57 -0.12 -32.84
CA GLY A 36 31.39 -1.30 -33.13
C GLY A 36 32.88 -1.13 -32.88
N ASP A 37 33.36 0.08 -32.53
CA ASP A 37 34.79 0.30 -32.26
C ASP A 37 35.25 -0.48 -31.03
N GLN A 38 36.41 -1.11 -31.15
CA GLN A 38 37.04 -1.84 -30.05
C GLN A 38 37.92 -0.92 -29.20
N VAL A 39 37.76 -1.00 -27.89
CA VAL A 39 38.51 -0.22 -26.89
C VAL A 39 39.27 -1.17 -25.98
N LYS A 40 40.59 -1.05 -25.91
CA LYS A 40 41.41 -1.90 -25.02
C LYS A 40 41.08 -1.65 -23.56
N ILE A 41 40.94 -2.72 -22.77
CA ILE A 41 40.63 -2.63 -21.33
C ILE A 41 41.72 -1.87 -20.57
N ASP A 42 42.99 -2.00 -20.99
CA ASP A 42 44.10 -1.26 -20.38
C ASP A 42 43.95 0.28 -20.46
N SER A 43 43.08 0.81 -21.36
CA SER A 43 42.79 2.25 -21.42
C SER A 43 41.86 2.75 -20.31
N LEU A 44 41.28 1.85 -19.52
CA LEU A 44 40.42 2.17 -18.38
C LEU A 44 41.19 2.40 -17.08
N LYS A 45 42.50 2.14 -17.06
CA LYS A 45 43.33 2.34 -15.86
C LYS A 45 43.26 3.78 -15.37
N GLY A 46 43.02 3.95 -14.07
CA GLY A 46 42.87 5.27 -13.46
C GLY A 46 41.46 5.87 -13.57
N LYS A 47 40.52 5.19 -14.24
CA LYS A 47 39.11 5.60 -14.29
C LYS A 47 38.28 4.88 -13.24
N LYS A 48 37.27 5.54 -12.71
CA LYS A 48 36.19 4.91 -11.96
C LYS A 48 35.22 4.24 -12.92
N LEU A 49 34.72 3.06 -12.58
CA LEU A 49 33.86 2.27 -13.46
C LEU A 49 32.47 2.07 -12.85
N GLY A 50 31.45 2.09 -13.70
CA GLY A 50 30.11 1.59 -13.38
C GLY A 50 29.81 0.32 -14.16
N LEU A 51 29.66 -0.84 -13.51
CA LEU A 51 29.20 -2.07 -14.15
C LEU A 51 27.68 -2.09 -14.18
N TYR A 52 27.09 -1.88 -15.35
CA TYR A 52 25.65 -1.74 -15.51
C TYR A 52 25.03 -3.01 -16.08
N PHE A 53 24.39 -3.80 -15.22
CA PHE A 53 23.67 -5.01 -15.57
C PHE A 53 22.24 -4.66 -15.97
N SER A 54 21.87 -4.92 -17.21
CA SER A 54 20.60 -4.48 -17.77
C SER A 54 20.18 -5.32 -19.00
N ALA A 55 18.94 -5.13 -19.47
CA ALA A 55 18.42 -5.78 -20.67
C ALA A 55 17.31 -4.99 -21.35
N SER A 56 17.16 -5.18 -22.65
CA SER A 56 16.15 -4.50 -23.47
C SER A 56 14.72 -4.88 -23.07
N TRP A 57 14.49 -6.13 -22.66
CA TRP A 57 13.18 -6.66 -22.26
C TRP A 57 12.73 -6.17 -20.87
N CYS A 58 13.67 -5.70 -20.03
CA CYS A 58 13.43 -5.27 -18.67
C CYS A 58 12.81 -3.86 -18.59
N GLY A 59 11.53 -3.77 -18.20
CA GLY A 59 10.81 -2.50 -18.06
C GLY A 59 11.44 -1.50 -17.07
N PRO A 60 11.80 -1.90 -15.83
CA PRO A 60 12.52 -1.04 -14.90
C PRO A 60 13.87 -0.55 -15.44
N CYS A 61 14.57 -1.39 -16.20
CA CYS A 61 15.85 -1.05 -16.81
C CYS A 61 15.69 0.07 -17.84
N ARG A 62 14.73 -0.07 -18.77
CA ARG A 62 14.42 0.96 -19.77
C ARG A 62 14.04 2.30 -19.14
N ARG A 63 13.46 2.31 -17.93
CA ARG A 63 13.17 3.53 -17.16
C ARG A 63 14.41 4.13 -16.51
N PHE A 64 15.36 3.32 -16.07
CA PHE A 64 16.58 3.80 -15.39
C PHE A 64 17.67 4.27 -16.37
N THR A 65 17.80 3.66 -17.55
CA THR A 65 18.87 4.00 -18.50
C THR A 65 18.96 5.48 -18.86
N PRO A 66 17.84 6.21 -19.11
CA PRO A 66 17.90 7.64 -19.38
C PRO A 66 18.57 8.45 -18.25
N ASN A 67 18.28 8.12 -16.98
CA ASN A 67 18.88 8.77 -15.82
C ASN A 67 20.39 8.52 -15.78
N LEU A 68 20.83 7.29 -16.05
CA LEU A 68 22.26 6.97 -16.12
C LEU A 68 22.96 7.66 -17.30
N ILE A 69 22.30 7.80 -18.45
CA ILE A 69 22.82 8.56 -19.61
C ILE A 69 23.07 10.02 -19.23
N GLU A 70 22.13 10.63 -18.51
CA GLU A 70 22.26 12.01 -18.06
C GLU A 70 23.48 12.19 -17.14
N VAL A 71 23.58 11.39 -16.07
CA VAL A 71 24.71 11.46 -15.14
C VAL A 71 26.04 11.15 -15.83
N TYR A 72 26.08 10.12 -16.68
CA TYR A 72 27.27 9.79 -17.46
C TYR A 72 27.69 10.96 -18.36
N THR A 73 26.75 11.61 -19.04
CA THR A 73 27.06 12.72 -19.93
C THR A 73 27.67 13.89 -19.14
N GLU A 74 27.10 14.23 -17.99
CA GLU A 74 27.64 15.29 -17.12
C GLU A 74 29.05 14.95 -16.59
N LEU A 75 29.28 13.72 -16.16
CA LEU A 75 30.57 13.28 -15.62
C LEU A 75 31.64 13.02 -16.69
N SER A 76 31.24 12.59 -17.89
CA SER A 76 32.17 12.29 -19.00
C SER A 76 33.01 13.51 -19.41
N THR A 77 32.51 14.72 -19.18
CA THR A 77 33.26 15.97 -19.39
C THR A 77 34.48 16.12 -18.49
N LYS A 78 34.52 15.41 -17.35
CA LYS A 78 35.64 15.39 -16.38
C LYS A 78 36.68 14.30 -16.72
N GLY A 79 36.28 13.28 -17.49
CA GLY A 79 37.17 12.27 -18.09
C GLY A 79 37.54 11.07 -17.23
N ASP A 80 37.03 10.97 -16.00
CA ASP A 80 37.45 10.01 -14.97
C ASP A 80 36.38 8.97 -14.58
N PHE A 81 35.22 8.97 -15.24
CA PHE A 81 34.15 7.97 -15.07
C PHE A 81 33.80 7.29 -16.40
N GLU A 82 33.63 5.96 -16.39
CA GLU A 82 33.23 5.15 -17.54
C GLU A 82 32.20 4.10 -17.12
N VAL A 83 31.25 3.76 -18.00
CA VAL A 83 30.22 2.74 -17.73
C VAL A 83 30.44 1.54 -18.64
N ILE A 84 30.35 0.34 -18.10
CA ILE A 84 30.45 -0.92 -18.81
C ILE A 84 29.09 -1.62 -18.76
N PHE A 85 28.42 -1.70 -19.90
CA PHE A 85 27.17 -2.44 -20.05
C PHE A 85 27.43 -3.95 -20.06
N VAL A 86 26.74 -4.65 -19.16
CA VAL A 86 26.70 -6.11 -19.03
C VAL A 86 25.28 -6.58 -19.35
N SER A 87 25.07 -7.04 -20.58
CA SER A 87 23.72 -7.36 -21.09
C SER A 87 23.14 -8.66 -20.53
N ALA A 88 21.82 -8.68 -20.34
CA ALA A 88 21.00 -9.89 -20.10
C ALA A 88 20.10 -10.22 -21.29
N ASP A 89 20.32 -9.57 -22.43
CA ASP A 89 19.59 -9.89 -23.65
C ASP A 89 19.96 -11.31 -24.10
N GLU A 90 18.99 -12.01 -24.68
CA GLU A 90 19.15 -13.41 -25.11
C GLU A 90 19.60 -13.51 -26.58
N ASP A 91 19.55 -12.39 -27.31
CA ASP A 91 19.89 -12.30 -28.72
C ASP A 91 20.63 -11.00 -29.07
N GLU A 92 21.43 -11.07 -30.13
CA GLU A 92 22.32 -10.00 -30.57
C GLU A 92 21.55 -8.78 -31.14
N GLU A 93 20.34 -8.99 -31.69
CA GLU A 93 19.51 -7.92 -32.22
C GLU A 93 18.97 -7.03 -31.07
N SER A 94 18.43 -7.66 -30.03
CA SER A 94 17.98 -7.01 -28.79
C SER A 94 19.11 -6.26 -28.10
N PHE A 95 20.28 -6.89 -27.97
CA PHE A 95 21.50 -6.26 -27.44
C PHE A 95 21.85 -4.99 -28.22
N ASN A 96 21.99 -5.10 -29.55
CA ASN A 96 22.41 -3.98 -30.39
C ASN A 96 21.37 -2.85 -30.40
N GLY A 97 20.08 -3.18 -30.49
CA GLY A 97 19.00 -2.19 -30.49
C GLY A 97 18.87 -1.40 -29.19
N TYR A 98 19.26 -1.99 -28.06
CA TYR A 98 19.28 -1.31 -26.78
C TYR A 98 20.60 -0.56 -26.54
N PHE A 99 21.74 -1.20 -26.81
CA PHE A 99 23.07 -0.61 -26.66
C PHE A 99 23.30 0.58 -27.60
N SER A 100 22.64 0.64 -28.77
CA SER A 100 22.72 1.79 -29.69
C SER A 100 22.28 3.11 -29.06
N LYS A 101 21.53 3.06 -27.95
CA LYS A 101 21.05 4.25 -27.21
C LYS A 101 22.00 4.68 -26.10
N MET A 102 23.04 3.90 -25.81
CA MET A 102 23.94 4.10 -24.69
C MET A 102 25.27 4.73 -25.15
N PRO A 103 25.78 5.79 -24.50
CA PRO A 103 27.01 6.49 -24.90
C PRO A 103 28.32 5.86 -24.36
N TRP A 104 28.24 4.71 -23.69
CA TRP A 104 29.34 4.07 -22.97
C TRP A 104 29.78 2.74 -23.61
N LEU A 105 30.64 1.98 -22.93
CA LEU A 105 31.21 0.73 -23.44
C LEU A 105 30.35 -0.48 -23.06
N ALA A 106 30.48 -1.59 -23.79
CA ALA A 106 29.86 -2.86 -23.43
C ALA A 106 30.86 -4.02 -23.50
N ILE A 107 30.58 -5.04 -22.70
CA ILE A 107 31.15 -6.37 -22.95
C ILE A 107 30.49 -6.89 -24.25
N PRO A 108 31.27 -7.39 -25.23
CA PRO A 108 30.70 -7.90 -26.47
C PRO A 108 29.69 -9.02 -26.21
N PHE A 109 28.57 -9.02 -26.94
CA PHE A 109 27.53 -10.04 -26.80
C PHE A 109 28.05 -11.48 -27.02
N SER A 110 29.09 -11.64 -27.85
CA SER A 110 29.74 -12.92 -28.08
C SER A 110 30.42 -13.51 -26.82
N ASP A 111 30.72 -12.69 -25.82
CA ASP A 111 31.27 -13.13 -24.53
C ASP A 111 30.14 -13.43 -23.54
N SER A 112 29.32 -14.42 -23.88
CA SER A 112 28.15 -14.85 -23.09
C SER A 112 28.50 -15.37 -21.69
N GLU A 113 29.75 -15.80 -21.46
CA GLU A 113 30.23 -16.27 -20.17
C GLU A 113 30.72 -15.12 -19.26
N ALA A 114 31.03 -13.94 -19.80
CA ALA A 114 31.44 -12.80 -18.98
C ALA A 114 30.38 -12.39 -17.97
N ARG A 115 29.09 -12.42 -18.34
CA ARG A 115 28.01 -12.12 -17.41
C ARG A 115 28.03 -13.08 -16.22
N LYS A 116 28.04 -14.38 -16.47
CA LYS A 116 28.05 -15.41 -15.40
C LYS A 116 29.24 -15.24 -14.46
N ARG A 117 30.41 -14.83 -14.99
CA ARG A 117 31.61 -14.54 -14.19
C ARG A 117 31.48 -13.30 -13.31
N LEU A 118 30.58 -12.37 -13.65
CA LEU A 118 30.36 -11.12 -12.93
C LEU A 118 29.13 -11.16 -12.01
N ASP A 119 28.16 -12.04 -12.27
CA ASP A 119 26.93 -12.14 -11.47
C ASP A 119 27.22 -12.54 -10.01
N GLU A 120 28.08 -13.54 -9.77
CA GLU A 120 28.39 -14.04 -8.42
C GLU A 120 29.27 -13.08 -7.59
N PRO A 121 30.39 -12.53 -8.11
CA PRO A 121 31.24 -11.61 -7.33
C PRO A 121 30.55 -10.31 -6.91
N PHE A 122 29.53 -9.89 -7.65
CA PHE A 122 28.77 -8.66 -7.37
C PHE A 122 27.33 -8.92 -6.93
N SER A 123 27.02 -10.15 -6.48
CA SER A 123 25.73 -10.51 -5.90
C SER A 123 24.52 -10.08 -6.74
N VAL A 124 24.58 -10.23 -8.06
CA VAL A 124 23.56 -9.73 -8.98
C VAL A 124 22.30 -10.59 -8.90
N MET A 125 21.36 -10.17 -8.06
CA MET A 125 20.08 -10.87 -7.80
C MET A 125 18.96 -10.46 -8.77
N GLY A 126 19.15 -9.39 -9.55
CA GLY A 126 18.16 -8.84 -10.47
C GLY A 126 18.69 -7.69 -11.31
N ILE A 127 17.88 -7.17 -12.24
CA ILE A 127 18.21 -6.00 -13.08
C ILE A 127 17.09 -4.95 -13.03
N PRO A 128 17.40 -3.63 -13.12
CA PRO A 128 18.74 -3.07 -13.32
C PRO A 128 19.60 -3.16 -12.06
N HIS A 129 20.89 -3.42 -12.24
CA HIS A 129 21.88 -3.43 -11.16
C HIS A 129 23.12 -2.64 -11.62
N LEU A 130 23.71 -1.84 -10.74
CA LEU A 130 24.83 -0.96 -11.06
C LEU A 130 25.84 -0.98 -9.92
N VAL A 131 27.02 -1.52 -10.20
CA VAL A 131 28.13 -1.54 -9.25
C VAL A 131 29.08 -0.41 -9.59
N LEU A 132 29.45 0.42 -8.60
CA LEU A 132 30.41 1.50 -8.80
C LEU A 132 31.75 1.10 -8.18
N LEU A 133 32.82 1.25 -8.96
CA LEU A 133 34.19 0.86 -8.63
C LEU A 133 35.10 2.09 -8.68
N ASP A 134 36.07 2.14 -7.77
CA ASP A 134 37.12 3.15 -7.80
C ASP A 134 38.17 2.87 -8.90
N GLU A 135 39.17 3.75 -9.05
CA GLU A 135 40.24 3.61 -10.03
C GLU A 135 41.15 2.38 -9.87
N ASN A 136 41.11 1.72 -8.71
CA ASN A 136 41.86 0.51 -8.42
C ASN A 136 40.98 -0.76 -8.54
N GLY A 137 39.69 -0.59 -8.84
CA GLY A 137 38.71 -1.67 -8.89
C GLY A 137 38.24 -2.17 -7.54
N LYS A 138 38.33 -1.34 -6.50
CA LYS A 138 37.63 -1.56 -5.24
C LYS A 138 36.16 -1.18 -5.41
N VAL A 139 35.25 -2.01 -4.92
CA VAL A 139 33.81 -1.71 -4.87
C VAL A 139 33.56 -0.53 -3.94
N LEU A 140 33.00 0.55 -4.48
CA LEU A 140 32.50 1.70 -3.72
C LEU A 140 31.09 1.42 -3.20
N THR A 141 30.25 0.80 -4.03
CA THR A 141 28.88 0.41 -3.70
C THR A 141 28.29 -0.52 -4.77
N GLU A 142 27.42 -1.43 -4.36
CA GLU A 142 26.57 -2.25 -5.23
C GLU A 142 25.16 -1.63 -5.42
N GLU A 143 24.86 -0.56 -4.67
CA GLU A 143 23.59 0.19 -4.69
C GLU A 143 23.63 1.35 -5.69
N GLY A 144 24.42 1.23 -6.77
CA GLY A 144 24.64 2.33 -7.72
C GLY A 144 23.36 2.83 -8.38
N VAL A 145 22.36 1.95 -8.59
CA VAL A 145 21.06 2.35 -9.14
C VAL A 145 20.36 3.35 -8.22
N GLU A 146 20.40 3.10 -6.92
CA GLU A 146 19.77 3.95 -5.90
C GLU A 146 20.52 5.27 -5.79
N ILE A 147 21.85 5.23 -5.70
CA ILE A 147 22.68 6.44 -5.65
C ILE A 147 22.48 7.33 -6.88
N ILE A 148 22.42 6.76 -8.09
CA ILE A 148 22.19 7.54 -9.31
C ILE A 148 20.80 8.17 -9.32
N ARG A 149 19.78 7.44 -8.85
CA ARG A 149 18.43 8.01 -8.70
C ARG A 149 18.38 9.08 -7.62
N GLU A 150 19.13 8.93 -6.54
CA GLU A 150 19.09 9.80 -5.36
C GLU A 150 19.87 11.09 -5.53
N TYR A 151 21.12 10.95 -5.96
CA TYR A 151 22.11 12.00 -5.92
C TYR A 151 22.61 12.39 -7.31
N GLY A 152 22.29 11.62 -8.35
CA GLY A 152 22.75 11.90 -9.72
C GLY A 152 24.26 12.07 -9.78
N GLU A 153 24.70 13.15 -10.43
CA GLU A 153 26.10 13.56 -10.52
C GLU A 153 26.69 14.09 -9.20
N GLU A 154 25.85 14.57 -8.26
CA GLU A 154 26.31 15.06 -6.96
C GLU A 154 26.87 13.95 -6.08
N GLY A 155 26.42 12.71 -6.34
CA GLY A 155 26.96 11.50 -5.71
C GLY A 155 28.43 11.28 -6.02
N TYR A 156 28.97 11.81 -7.12
CA TYR A 156 30.37 11.64 -7.52
C TYR A 156 31.34 12.22 -6.47
N PRO A 157 32.43 11.51 -6.06
CA PRO A 157 33.02 10.30 -6.66
C PRO A 157 32.39 8.96 -6.26
N PHE A 158 31.19 8.95 -5.71
CA PHE A 158 30.42 7.79 -5.24
C PHE A 158 31.07 7.03 -4.09
N THR A 159 32.00 7.66 -3.37
CA THR A 159 32.62 7.04 -2.21
C THR A 159 31.63 7.00 -1.04
N PRO A 160 31.73 6.01 -0.15
CA PRO A 160 30.89 5.95 1.04
C PRO A 160 30.90 7.25 1.85
N GLU A 161 32.05 7.92 1.96
CA GLU A 161 32.17 9.20 2.67
C GLU A 161 31.38 10.32 1.97
N LYS A 162 31.39 10.35 0.63
CA LYS A 162 30.65 11.35 -0.14
C LYS A 162 29.15 11.14 -0.02
N ILE A 163 28.70 9.89 -0.10
CA ILE A 163 27.28 9.55 0.07
C ILE A 163 26.83 9.85 1.51
N GLN A 164 27.66 9.55 2.52
CA GLN A 164 27.36 9.90 3.90
C GLN A 164 27.30 11.43 4.11
N GLU A 165 28.21 12.20 3.49
CA GLU A 165 28.16 13.67 3.51
C GLU A 165 26.82 14.19 2.95
N LEU A 166 26.35 13.64 1.83
CA LEU A 166 25.07 14.02 1.24
C LEU A 166 23.88 13.67 2.15
N LYS A 167 23.89 12.48 2.75
CA LYS A 167 22.89 12.05 3.74
C LYS A 167 22.86 12.98 4.95
N ASP A 168 24.03 13.35 5.49
CA ASP A 168 24.14 14.27 6.63
C ASP A 168 23.64 15.68 6.29
N LEU A 169 23.90 16.15 5.06
CA LEU A 169 23.39 17.41 4.55
C LEU A 169 21.86 17.40 4.42
N GLU A 170 21.27 16.28 3.97
CA GLU A 170 19.82 16.12 3.87
C GLU A 170 19.15 16.06 5.24
N GLU A 171 19.73 15.34 6.20
CA GLU A 171 19.26 15.30 7.59
C GLU A 171 19.37 16.67 8.26
N LYS A 172 20.45 17.40 8.00
CA LYS A 172 20.56 18.79 8.45
C LYS A 172 19.49 19.67 7.81
N ALA A 173 19.24 19.53 6.50
CA ALA A 173 18.20 20.27 5.80
C ALA A 173 16.78 19.91 6.30
N LYS A 174 16.52 18.66 6.73
CA LYS A 174 15.29 18.28 7.43
C LYS A 174 15.16 18.98 8.79
N LYS A 175 16.24 19.06 9.58
CA LYS A 175 16.23 19.78 10.87
C LYS A 175 16.06 21.29 10.69
N GLU A 176 16.76 21.87 9.72
CA GLU A 176 16.74 23.30 9.39
C GLU A 176 15.66 23.65 8.34
N GLN A 177 14.69 22.75 8.11
CA GLN A 177 13.67 22.87 7.07
C GLN A 177 13.04 24.26 7.05
N SER A 178 12.95 24.81 5.84
CA SER A 178 12.30 26.05 5.48
C SER A 178 11.66 25.91 4.10
N ILE A 179 10.79 26.85 3.73
CA ILE A 179 10.20 26.90 2.38
C ILE A 179 11.30 26.95 1.30
N LYS A 180 12.39 27.69 1.55
CA LYS A 180 13.53 27.75 0.62
C LYS A 180 14.25 26.41 0.48
N THR A 181 14.51 25.70 1.56
CA THR A 181 15.21 24.39 1.47
C THR A 181 14.35 23.32 0.80
N ILE A 182 13.02 23.47 0.80
CA ILE A 182 12.09 22.56 0.11
C ILE A 182 11.98 22.95 -1.37
N LEU A 183 11.74 24.22 -1.67
CA LEU A 183 11.35 24.66 -3.00
C LEU A 183 12.46 25.31 -3.81
N VAL A 184 13.68 25.55 -3.30
CA VAL A 184 14.79 26.10 -4.09
C VAL A 184 15.78 24.98 -4.43
N SER A 185 16.18 24.92 -5.70
CA SER A 185 17.29 24.10 -6.18
C SER A 185 18.41 24.98 -6.73
N ARG A 186 19.58 24.41 -7.04
CA ARG A 186 20.69 25.16 -7.66
C ARG A 186 20.31 25.84 -8.98
N SER A 187 19.38 25.25 -9.71
CA SER A 187 18.94 25.72 -11.03
C SER A 187 17.64 26.54 -10.99
N ARG A 188 16.96 26.63 -9.84
CA ARG A 188 15.63 27.24 -9.76
C ARG A 188 15.30 27.79 -8.38
N ASP A 189 14.86 29.05 -8.35
CA ASP A 189 14.37 29.77 -7.16
C ASP A 189 12.92 30.27 -7.30
N PHE A 190 12.16 29.75 -8.28
CA PHE A 190 10.79 30.15 -8.59
C PHE A 190 9.85 28.94 -8.73
N VAL A 191 8.55 29.14 -8.50
CA VAL A 191 7.47 28.23 -8.90
C VAL A 191 6.69 28.85 -10.07
N VAL A 192 5.83 28.08 -10.74
CA VAL A 192 5.06 28.54 -11.89
C VAL A 192 3.56 28.58 -11.62
N THR A 193 2.87 29.53 -12.24
CA THR A 193 1.40 29.60 -12.32
C THR A 193 0.89 28.88 -13.58
N SER A 194 -0.43 28.67 -13.67
CA SER A 194 -1.07 27.98 -14.81
C SER A 194 -0.89 28.66 -16.17
N ASP A 195 -0.65 29.97 -16.18
CA ASP A 195 -0.31 30.75 -17.38
C ASP A 195 1.21 30.73 -17.72
N GLY A 196 2.02 30.03 -16.93
CA GLY A 196 3.47 29.92 -17.09
C GLY A 196 4.28 31.07 -16.48
N SER A 197 3.64 32.02 -15.79
CA SER A 197 4.35 33.08 -15.08
C SER A 197 5.20 32.52 -13.93
N LYS A 198 6.36 33.14 -13.69
CA LYS A 198 7.29 32.72 -12.63
C LYS A 198 7.05 33.53 -11.35
N VAL A 199 6.89 32.82 -10.24
CA VAL A 199 6.71 33.40 -8.90
C VAL A 199 7.93 33.04 -8.05
N PRO A 200 8.73 34.02 -7.57
CA PRO A 200 9.86 33.76 -6.69
C PRO A 200 9.44 33.01 -5.41
N VAL A 201 10.22 32.01 -4.99
CA VAL A 201 9.94 31.24 -3.76
C VAL A 201 9.93 32.13 -2.52
N SER A 202 10.65 33.27 -2.53
CA SER A 202 10.61 34.25 -1.45
C SER A 202 9.20 34.84 -1.19
N GLU A 203 8.31 34.86 -2.19
CA GLU A 203 6.93 35.34 -2.02
C GLU A 203 6.04 34.35 -1.25
N LEU A 204 6.54 33.12 -1.03
CA LEU A 204 5.86 32.09 -0.26
C LEU A 204 6.26 32.11 1.22
N GLU A 205 7.32 32.84 1.59
CA GLU A 205 7.78 32.92 2.98
C GLU A 205 6.71 33.54 3.90
N GLY A 206 6.50 32.91 5.07
CA GLY A 206 5.47 33.34 6.02
C GLY A 206 4.03 32.97 5.63
N LYS A 207 3.83 32.16 4.58
CA LYS A 207 2.54 31.56 4.22
C LYS A 207 2.51 30.08 4.62
N THR A 208 1.32 29.54 4.86
CA THR A 208 1.11 28.09 4.97
C THR A 208 1.06 27.50 3.57
N LEU A 209 1.81 26.43 3.30
CA LEU A 209 1.84 25.77 2.01
C LEU A 209 1.25 24.36 2.09
N GLY A 210 0.39 24.01 1.13
CA GLY A 210 0.07 22.63 0.80
C GLY A 210 0.97 22.16 -0.35
N ILE A 211 1.93 21.29 -0.08
CA ILE A 211 2.74 20.63 -1.12
C ILE A 211 1.94 19.42 -1.62
N TYR A 212 1.34 19.57 -2.79
CA TYR A 212 0.42 18.59 -3.37
C TYR A 212 1.14 17.69 -4.37
N PHE A 213 1.34 16.43 -4.01
CA PHE A 213 1.89 15.42 -4.90
C PHE A 213 0.78 14.77 -5.72
N SER A 214 0.89 14.87 -7.04
CA SER A 214 -0.09 14.35 -7.99
C SER A 214 0.54 13.43 -9.04
N ALA A 215 -0.22 12.42 -9.43
CA ALA A 215 0.07 11.56 -10.56
C ALA A 215 -1.25 11.26 -11.28
N SER A 216 -1.35 11.63 -12.56
CA SER A 216 -2.54 11.48 -13.42
C SER A 216 -2.96 10.03 -13.62
N SER A 217 -2.00 9.10 -13.58
CA SER A 217 -2.22 7.65 -13.69
C SER A 217 -3.02 7.06 -12.53
N ILE A 218 -3.25 7.81 -11.45
CA ILE A 218 -3.94 7.37 -10.25
C ILE A 218 -5.34 7.98 -10.19
N LYS A 219 -6.37 7.17 -10.45
CA LYS A 219 -7.79 7.59 -10.52
C LYS A 219 -8.31 8.35 -9.28
N PRO A 220 -7.99 7.96 -8.03
CA PRO A 220 -8.34 8.75 -6.83
C PRO A 220 -7.83 10.20 -6.85
N SER A 221 -6.76 10.48 -7.60
CA SER A 221 -6.14 11.80 -7.64
C SER A 221 -7.08 12.84 -8.26
N ALA A 222 -7.81 12.50 -9.33
CA ALA A 222 -8.67 13.45 -10.05
C ALA A 222 -9.86 13.97 -9.22
N ASP A 223 -10.58 13.07 -8.54
CA ASP A 223 -11.70 13.44 -7.66
C ASP A 223 -11.22 14.30 -6.48
N PHE A 224 -10.05 13.96 -5.94
CA PHE A 224 -9.42 14.72 -4.87
C PHE A 224 -8.93 16.10 -5.33
N THR A 225 -8.34 16.22 -6.52
CA THR A 225 -7.88 17.51 -7.09
C THR A 225 -9.02 18.53 -7.09
N GLN A 226 -10.23 18.11 -7.47
CA GLN A 226 -11.41 18.98 -7.46
C GLN A 226 -11.75 19.47 -6.04
N LYS A 227 -11.79 18.56 -5.06
CA LYS A 227 -12.06 18.93 -3.66
C LYS A 227 -10.99 19.87 -3.09
N LEU A 228 -9.72 19.60 -3.37
CA LEU A 228 -8.62 20.46 -2.93
C LEU A 228 -8.75 21.86 -3.54
N ALA A 229 -9.14 21.96 -4.81
CA ALA A 229 -9.36 23.25 -5.48
C ALA A 229 -10.50 24.03 -4.82
N GLU A 230 -11.61 23.37 -4.47
CA GLU A 230 -12.72 24.01 -3.74
C GLU A 230 -12.29 24.53 -2.36
N VAL A 231 -11.50 23.75 -1.62
CA VAL A 231 -10.96 24.17 -0.31
C VAL A 231 -10.02 25.35 -0.48
N TYR A 232 -9.11 25.29 -1.44
CA TYR A 232 -8.16 26.36 -1.75
C TYR A 232 -8.89 27.66 -2.08
N SER A 233 -9.85 27.65 -3.02
CA SER A 233 -10.63 28.83 -3.39
C SER A 233 -11.34 29.48 -2.21
N LYS A 234 -11.99 28.68 -1.35
CA LYS A 234 -12.68 29.19 -0.15
C LYS A 234 -11.70 29.80 0.87
N LEU A 235 -10.51 29.21 1.04
CA LEU A 235 -9.48 29.78 1.91
C LEU A 235 -8.98 31.13 1.38
N LYS A 236 -8.79 31.24 0.05
CA LYS A 236 -8.41 32.52 -0.58
C LYS A 236 -9.50 33.58 -0.44
N GLU A 237 -10.77 33.21 -0.60
CA GLU A 237 -11.93 34.11 -0.38
C GLU A 237 -11.99 34.62 1.06
N ASN A 238 -11.64 33.77 2.03
CA ASN A 238 -11.56 34.13 3.45
C ASN A 238 -10.32 34.98 3.80
N GLY A 239 -9.43 35.25 2.85
CA GLY A 239 -8.21 36.02 3.06
C GLY A 239 -7.09 35.26 3.76
N GLU A 240 -7.17 33.92 3.81
CA GLU A 240 -6.15 33.08 4.44
C GLU A 240 -4.85 33.08 3.62
N LYS A 241 -3.71 33.10 4.31
CA LYS A 241 -2.38 33.03 3.70
C LYS A 241 -1.98 31.59 3.39
N PHE A 242 -2.82 30.89 2.64
CA PHE A 242 -2.60 29.51 2.20
C PHE A 242 -2.27 29.48 0.70
N GLU A 243 -1.20 28.80 0.31
CA GLU A 243 -0.88 28.51 -1.10
C GLU A 243 -0.73 27.00 -1.30
N VAL A 244 -1.10 26.51 -2.48
CA VAL A 244 -0.80 25.14 -2.88
C VAL A 244 0.33 25.18 -3.90
N VAL A 245 1.31 24.29 -3.74
CA VAL A 245 2.39 24.06 -4.71
C VAL A 245 2.30 22.61 -5.16
N MET A 246 1.89 22.40 -6.40
CA MET A 246 1.78 21.08 -7.01
C MET A 246 3.16 20.56 -7.42
N ILE A 247 3.43 19.31 -7.07
CA ILE A 247 4.57 18.52 -7.52
C ILE A 247 3.99 17.37 -8.33
N SER A 248 4.03 17.51 -9.65
CA SER A 248 3.62 16.44 -10.55
C SER A 248 4.73 15.40 -10.64
N LEU A 249 4.34 14.14 -10.47
CA LEU A 249 5.18 12.96 -10.66
C LEU A 249 4.98 12.34 -12.06
N ASP A 250 4.16 12.97 -12.91
CA ASP A 250 4.02 12.60 -14.31
C ASP A 250 5.16 13.21 -15.14
N ASP A 251 5.58 12.50 -16.19
CA ASP A 251 6.68 12.89 -17.07
C ASP A 251 6.21 13.49 -18.41
N ASP A 252 4.91 13.50 -18.67
CA ASP A 252 4.30 14.05 -19.88
C ASP A 252 3.51 15.35 -19.64
N GLU A 253 3.46 16.20 -20.68
CA GLU A 253 2.89 17.54 -20.60
C GLU A 253 1.35 17.54 -20.55
N GLU A 254 0.71 16.52 -21.13
CA GLU A 254 -0.74 16.42 -21.16
C GLU A 254 -1.30 16.13 -19.76
N SER A 255 -0.73 15.12 -19.09
CA SER A 255 -1.01 14.74 -17.71
C SER A 255 -0.74 15.87 -16.71
N PHE A 256 0.39 16.57 -16.90
CA PHE A 256 0.72 17.74 -16.09
C PHE A 256 -0.35 18.82 -16.21
N ARG A 257 -0.74 19.18 -17.45
CA ARG A 257 -1.76 20.22 -17.69
C ARG A 257 -3.14 19.81 -17.19
N GLN A 258 -3.50 18.53 -17.29
CA GLN A 258 -4.76 18.01 -16.75
C GLN A 258 -4.83 18.19 -15.24
N SER A 259 -3.73 17.93 -14.53
CA SER A 259 -3.63 18.11 -13.07
C SER A 259 -3.44 19.57 -12.65
N PHE A 260 -2.85 20.39 -13.51
CA PHE A 260 -2.51 21.81 -13.27
C PHE A 260 -3.62 22.80 -13.71
N GLY A 261 -4.86 22.33 -13.90
CA GLY A 261 -6.01 23.18 -14.28
C GLY A 261 -6.57 24.06 -13.17
N ALA A 262 -5.96 24.08 -11.98
CA ALA A 262 -6.43 24.75 -10.76
C ALA A 262 -5.63 26.05 -10.46
N PRO A 263 -6.17 26.99 -9.65
CA PRO A 263 -5.59 28.33 -9.45
C PRO A 263 -4.34 28.36 -8.53
N TRP A 264 -3.63 27.24 -8.40
CA TRP A 264 -2.46 27.10 -7.52
C TRP A 264 -1.13 27.11 -8.30
N LEU A 265 -0.03 27.05 -7.57
CA LEU A 265 1.33 27.07 -8.10
C LEU A 265 1.82 25.64 -8.38
N ALA A 266 2.87 25.48 -9.17
CA ALA A 266 3.54 24.20 -9.38
C ALA A 266 5.05 24.34 -9.52
N LEU A 267 5.76 23.24 -9.31
CA LEU A 267 7.10 23.11 -9.88
C LEU A 267 7.01 22.96 -11.40
N PRO A 268 8.00 23.46 -12.17
CA PRO A 268 8.05 23.24 -13.61
C PRO A 268 7.99 21.76 -13.97
N LEU A 269 7.38 21.45 -15.11
CA LEU A 269 7.37 20.09 -15.66
C LEU A 269 8.82 19.57 -15.81
N LYS A 270 9.07 18.32 -15.39
CA LYS A 270 10.38 17.67 -15.40
C LYS A 270 11.44 18.35 -14.53
N ASP A 271 11.02 19.08 -13.49
CA ASP A 271 11.96 19.57 -12.49
C ASP A 271 12.60 18.37 -11.74
N LYS A 272 13.94 18.32 -11.75
CA LYS A 272 14.72 17.24 -11.12
C LYS A 272 14.44 17.11 -9.61
N SER A 273 13.91 18.15 -8.96
CA SER A 273 13.57 18.11 -7.54
C SER A 273 12.27 17.37 -7.22
N CYS A 274 11.38 17.08 -8.20
CA CYS A 274 10.10 16.42 -7.92
C CYS A 274 10.28 15.03 -7.28
N GLU A 275 11.10 14.16 -7.87
CA GLU A 275 11.37 12.82 -7.32
C GLU A 275 12.12 12.89 -5.98
N LYS A 276 13.06 13.85 -5.86
CA LYS A 276 13.77 14.11 -4.61
C LYS A 276 12.80 14.49 -3.49
N LEU A 277 11.82 15.34 -3.78
CA LEU A 277 10.83 15.79 -2.80
C LEU A 277 9.87 14.67 -2.41
N ALA A 278 9.46 13.82 -3.35
CA ALA A 278 8.67 12.63 -3.04
C ALA A 278 9.37 11.70 -2.03
N ARG A 279 10.69 11.52 -2.17
CA ARG A 279 11.49 10.76 -1.19
C ARG A 279 11.71 11.52 0.11
N TYR A 280 11.99 12.82 0.04
CA TYR A 280 12.21 13.66 1.21
C TYR A 280 11.04 13.63 2.19
N PHE A 281 9.80 13.58 1.67
CA PHE A 281 8.57 13.46 2.45
C PHE A 281 8.08 12.02 2.63
N GLU A 282 8.86 11.03 2.19
CA GLU A 282 8.58 9.60 2.42
C GLU A 282 7.17 9.19 1.98
N LEU A 283 6.77 9.57 0.76
CA LEU A 283 5.42 9.34 0.25
C LEU A 283 5.08 7.84 0.21
N LEU A 284 4.01 7.46 0.92
CA LEU A 284 3.48 6.09 0.92
C LEU A 284 2.30 5.92 -0.03
N THR A 285 1.51 6.98 -0.23
CA THR A 285 0.24 6.95 -0.96
C THR A 285 0.07 8.21 -1.80
N LEU A 286 -0.78 8.13 -2.82
CA LEU A 286 -1.22 9.27 -3.61
C LEU A 286 -2.75 9.29 -3.70
N PRO A 287 -3.38 10.48 -3.71
CA PRO A 287 -2.77 11.80 -3.57
C PRO A 287 -2.21 12.06 -2.15
N THR A 288 -1.19 12.91 -2.05
CA THR A 288 -0.66 13.38 -0.75
C THR A 288 -0.57 14.90 -0.73
N VAL A 289 -0.99 15.52 0.38
CA VAL A 289 -0.83 16.96 0.62
C VAL A 289 -0.03 17.17 1.89
N VAL A 290 1.25 17.49 1.78
CA VAL A 290 2.10 17.83 2.93
C VAL A 290 1.82 19.28 3.33
N ILE A 291 1.56 19.54 4.60
CA ILE A 291 1.31 20.90 5.09
C ILE A 291 2.59 21.45 5.70
N ILE A 292 3.07 22.58 5.14
CA ILE A 292 4.21 23.34 5.63
C ILE A 292 3.67 24.63 6.27
N GLY A 293 4.06 24.88 7.51
CA GLY A 293 3.67 26.06 8.26
C GLY A 293 4.37 27.34 7.77
N PRO A 294 3.93 28.52 8.25
CA PRO A 294 4.56 29.80 7.93
C PRO A 294 6.04 29.91 8.32
N ASP A 295 6.47 29.12 9.32
CA ASP A 295 7.87 28.99 9.76
C ASP A 295 8.70 28.08 8.84
N GLY A 296 8.07 27.47 7.84
CA GLY A 296 8.67 26.53 6.91
C GLY A 296 8.84 25.12 7.47
N LYS A 297 8.26 24.80 8.62
CA LYS A 297 8.26 23.44 9.19
C LYS A 297 7.04 22.65 8.78
N THR A 298 7.18 21.33 8.68
CA THR A 298 6.09 20.42 8.37
C THR A 298 5.11 20.36 9.54
N LEU A 299 3.88 20.81 9.32
CA LEU A 299 2.77 20.73 10.29
C LEU A 299 2.04 19.39 10.19
N HIS A 300 1.90 18.85 8.98
CA HIS A 300 1.25 17.56 8.76
C HIS A 300 1.83 16.82 7.55
N PRO A 301 2.19 15.53 7.68
CA PRO A 301 2.84 14.78 6.61
C PRO A 301 1.90 14.43 5.46
N ASN A 302 0.59 14.25 5.70
CA ASN A 302 -0.38 14.06 4.62
C ASN A 302 -1.80 14.45 5.05
N ALA A 303 -2.26 15.64 4.67
CA ALA A 303 -3.60 16.15 4.98
C ALA A 303 -4.68 15.73 3.96
N ALA A 304 -4.37 14.86 2.99
CA ALA A 304 -5.31 14.48 1.94
C ALA A 304 -6.62 13.92 2.50
N ASP A 305 -6.56 12.96 3.42
CA ASP A 305 -7.77 12.36 4.02
C ASP A 305 -8.60 13.40 4.77
N ALA A 306 -7.97 14.27 5.54
CA ALA A 306 -8.69 15.31 6.27
C ALA A 306 -9.37 16.33 5.34
N ILE A 307 -8.72 16.68 4.22
CA ILE A 307 -9.29 17.53 3.18
C ILE A 307 -10.46 16.82 2.49
N ASP A 308 -10.32 15.52 2.20
CA ASP A 308 -11.34 14.72 1.55
C ASP A 308 -12.61 14.56 2.41
N GLU A 309 -12.40 14.39 3.72
CA GLU A 309 -13.45 14.13 4.72
C GLU A 309 -14.11 15.40 5.25
N HIS A 310 -13.32 16.42 5.60
CA HIS A 310 -13.79 17.61 6.31
C HIS A 310 -13.72 18.90 5.47
N GLY A 311 -13.10 18.86 4.29
CA GLY A 311 -12.96 20.02 3.42
C GLY A 311 -12.28 21.19 4.13
N ILE A 312 -12.87 22.39 4.04
CA ILE A 312 -12.32 23.60 4.66
C ILE A 312 -12.28 23.53 6.20
N VAL A 313 -13.10 22.67 6.82
CA VAL A 313 -13.17 22.56 8.30
C VAL A 313 -11.89 21.94 8.86
N ALA A 314 -11.09 21.24 8.04
CA ALA A 314 -9.78 20.73 8.40
C ALA A 314 -8.70 21.83 8.55
N TYR A 315 -8.92 23.03 8.03
CA TYR A 315 -8.01 24.16 8.24
C TYR A 315 -8.01 24.58 9.73
N PRO A 316 -6.86 24.92 10.35
CA PRO A 316 -5.53 25.20 9.76
C PRO A 316 -4.62 24.00 9.50
N PHE A 317 -5.15 22.77 9.45
CA PHE A 317 -4.39 21.53 9.24
C PHE A 317 -3.28 21.30 10.26
N THR A 318 -3.47 21.78 11.49
CA THR A 318 -2.53 21.58 12.59
C THR A 318 -2.89 20.31 13.38
N PRO A 319 -1.93 19.72 14.11
CA PRO A 319 -2.20 18.60 15.00
C PRO A 319 -3.34 18.87 15.98
N GLU A 320 -3.44 20.09 16.53
CA GLU A 320 -4.50 20.49 17.45
C GLU A 320 -5.86 20.51 16.76
N LYS A 321 -5.92 20.97 15.51
CA LYS A 321 -7.17 20.98 14.75
C LYS A 321 -7.65 19.57 14.45
N PHE A 322 -6.75 18.66 14.10
CA PHE A 322 -7.10 17.27 13.87
C PHE A 322 -7.52 16.56 15.17
N ALA A 323 -6.90 16.89 16.31
CA ALA A 323 -7.36 16.43 17.61
C ALA A 323 -8.79 16.94 17.90
N GLU A 324 -9.08 18.22 17.64
CA GLU A 324 -10.42 18.79 17.78
C GLU A 324 -11.46 18.06 16.91
N LEU A 325 -11.15 17.83 15.63
CA LEU A 325 -12.03 17.11 14.70
C LEU A 325 -12.32 15.69 15.17
N LYS A 326 -11.31 14.99 15.69
CA LYS A 326 -11.46 13.64 16.25
C LYS A 326 -12.38 13.64 17.48
N GLU A 327 -12.28 14.65 18.34
CA GLU A 327 -13.18 14.76 19.50
C GLU A 327 -14.61 15.13 19.08
N ILE A 328 -14.78 15.95 18.03
CA ILE A 328 -16.11 16.22 17.45
C ILE A 328 -16.73 14.95 16.86
N GLU A 329 -15.93 14.14 16.15
CA GLU A 329 -16.39 12.86 15.60
C GLU A 329 -16.81 11.90 16.72
N LYS A 330 -15.96 11.72 17.74
CA LYS A 330 -16.31 10.91 18.92
C LYS A 330 -17.56 11.40 19.63
N ALA A 331 -17.72 12.71 19.81
CA ALA A 331 -18.91 13.29 20.42
C ALA A 331 -20.17 13.03 19.57
N SER A 332 -20.05 13.13 18.24
CA SER A 332 -21.10 12.82 17.28
C SER A 332 -21.49 11.33 17.32
N GLU A 333 -20.52 10.42 17.41
CA GLU A 333 -20.75 8.99 17.57
C GLU A 333 -21.37 8.65 18.93
N ALA A 334 -20.90 9.29 20.01
CA ALA A 334 -21.44 9.10 21.35
C ALA A 334 -22.89 9.58 21.49
N ALA A 335 -23.25 10.65 20.76
CA ALA A 335 -24.60 11.22 20.69
C ALA A 335 -25.48 10.58 19.59
N GLN A 336 -24.97 9.59 18.85
CA GLN A 336 -25.71 8.94 17.78
C GLN A 336 -26.96 8.22 18.34
N THR A 337 -28.09 8.43 17.68
CA THR A 337 -29.34 7.70 17.90
C THR A 337 -29.82 7.13 16.57
N LEU A 338 -30.84 6.28 16.60
CA LEU A 338 -31.36 5.68 15.37
C LEU A 338 -31.99 6.76 14.48
N GLU A 339 -32.67 7.72 15.10
CA GLU A 339 -33.31 8.84 14.42
C GLU A 339 -32.27 9.79 13.81
N SER A 340 -31.16 10.08 14.50
CA SER A 340 -30.12 10.94 13.92
C SER A 340 -29.42 10.30 12.72
N VAL A 341 -29.51 8.97 12.58
CA VAL A 341 -29.02 8.22 11.42
C VAL A 341 -30.07 8.15 10.30
N LEU A 342 -31.31 7.79 10.62
CA LEU A 342 -32.32 7.42 9.63
C LEU A 342 -33.37 8.50 9.34
N VAL A 343 -33.42 9.61 10.07
CA VAL A 343 -34.36 10.71 9.81
C VAL A 343 -33.66 11.87 9.12
N SER A 344 -34.23 12.35 8.02
CA SER A 344 -33.75 13.56 7.33
C SER A 344 -34.91 14.41 6.82
N GLY A 345 -35.12 15.58 7.42
CA GLY A 345 -36.27 16.43 7.12
C GLY A 345 -37.58 15.68 7.35
N GLY A 346 -38.43 15.59 6.32
CA GLY A 346 -39.69 14.83 6.36
C GLY A 346 -39.55 13.32 6.07
N LEU A 347 -38.33 12.80 5.88
CA LEU A 347 -38.08 11.38 5.65
C LEU A 347 -37.86 10.67 6.99
N ASP A 348 -38.95 10.30 7.65
CA ASP A 348 -38.98 9.63 8.97
C ASP A 348 -39.43 8.16 8.90
N PHE A 349 -39.42 7.56 7.71
CA PHE A 349 -39.90 6.20 7.48
C PHE A 349 -38.96 5.38 6.59
N VAL A 350 -39.15 4.06 6.63
CA VAL A 350 -38.59 3.07 5.70
C VAL A 350 -39.72 2.25 5.07
N LEU A 351 -39.43 1.51 4.02
CA LEU A 351 -40.39 0.67 3.31
C LEU A 351 -40.35 -0.76 3.85
N GLY A 352 -41.52 -1.28 4.20
CA GLY A 352 -41.75 -2.71 4.37
C GLY A 352 -42.13 -3.39 3.05
N LYS A 353 -42.73 -4.57 3.15
CA LYS A 353 -43.31 -5.25 2.00
C LYS A 353 -44.53 -4.52 1.47
N ASP A 354 -44.76 -4.65 0.17
CA ASP A 354 -45.84 -4.00 -0.58
C ASP A 354 -45.87 -2.46 -0.48
N GLY A 355 -44.73 -1.84 -0.15
CA GLY A 355 -44.59 -0.39 -0.04
C GLY A 355 -45.15 0.21 1.26
N ALA A 356 -45.48 -0.61 2.26
CA ALA A 356 -45.91 -0.14 3.58
C ALA A 356 -44.85 0.77 4.22
N LYS A 357 -45.24 1.94 4.72
CA LYS A 357 -44.32 2.86 5.39
C LYS A 357 -44.23 2.53 6.88
N VAL A 358 -43.05 2.15 7.34
CA VAL A 358 -42.72 1.88 8.74
C VAL A 358 -41.97 3.08 9.30
N LYS A 359 -42.43 3.68 10.41
CA LYS A 359 -41.76 4.85 10.97
C LYS A 359 -40.44 4.44 11.64
N VAL A 360 -39.43 5.29 11.53
CA VAL A 360 -38.13 5.07 12.20
C VAL A 360 -38.31 5.00 13.72
N ALA A 361 -39.25 5.75 14.29
CA ALA A 361 -39.58 5.69 15.72
C ALA A 361 -40.03 4.29 16.18
N ASP A 362 -40.65 3.50 15.30
CA ASP A 362 -41.11 2.13 15.61
C ASP A 362 -39.95 1.11 15.58
N LEU A 363 -38.77 1.53 15.12
CA LEU A 363 -37.55 0.72 15.06
C LEU A 363 -36.59 1.01 16.23
N VAL A 364 -36.86 2.04 17.04
CA VAL A 364 -36.06 2.39 18.21
C VAL A 364 -36.10 1.24 19.23
N GLY A 365 -34.94 0.90 19.80
CA GLY A 365 -34.81 -0.25 20.70
C GLY A 365 -34.51 -1.57 19.99
N LYS A 366 -34.50 -1.61 18.65
CA LYS A 366 -34.09 -2.79 17.87
C LYS A 366 -32.62 -2.71 17.47
N THR A 367 -31.98 -3.88 17.33
CA THR A 367 -30.72 -4.00 16.63
C THR A 367 -30.98 -3.95 15.13
N ILE A 368 -30.36 -3.00 14.43
CA ILE A 368 -30.59 -2.74 13.01
C ILE A 368 -29.32 -3.01 12.22
N LEU A 369 -29.40 -3.80 11.14
CA LEU A 369 -28.34 -3.86 10.15
C LEU A 369 -28.64 -2.94 8.96
N LEU A 370 -27.73 -2.02 8.65
CA LEU A 370 -27.79 -1.24 7.40
C LEU A 370 -27.05 -2.00 6.31
N TYR A 371 -27.78 -2.45 5.29
CA TYR A 371 -27.24 -3.29 4.22
C TYR A 371 -27.11 -2.52 2.90
N PHE A 372 -25.89 -2.06 2.61
CA PHE A 372 -25.56 -1.41 1.34
C PHE A 372 -25.25 -2.45 0.28
N SER A 373 -26.07 -2.51 -0.77
CA SER A 373 -26.01 -3.59 -1.78
C SER A 373 -26.67 -3.15 -3.09
N ALA A 374 -26.50 -3.93 -4.15
CA ALA A 374 -27.16 -3.71 -5.44
C ALA A 374 -27.30 -5.01 -6.22
N HIS A 375 -28.32 -5.09 -7.08
CA HIS A 375 -28.58 -6.24 -7.93
C HIS A 375 -27.44 -6.49 -8.92
N TRP A 376 -26.93 -5.43 -9.54
CA TRP A 376 -25.87 -5.54 -10.55
C TRP A 376 -24.52 -6.04 -10.00
N CYS A 377 -24.34 -6.01 -8.68
CA CYS A 377 -23.08 -6.35 -7.99
C CYS A 377 -22.98 -7.87 -7.72
N PRO A 378 -22.07 -8.62 -8.36
CA PRO A 378 -21.91 -10.06 -8.15
C PRO A 378 -21.61 -10.48 -6.69
N PRO A 379 -20.64 -9.87 -5.96
CA PRO A 379 -20.40 -10.25 -4.58
C PRO A 379 -21.59 -9.94 -3.67
N CYS A 380 -22.41 -8.96 -4.03
CA CYS A 380 -23.65 -8.66 -3.32
C CYS A 380 -24.65 -9.81 -3.44
N ARG A 381 -24.92 -10.27 -4.67
CA ARG A 381 -25.82 -11.41 -4.94
C ARG A 381 -25.32 -12.70 -4.30
N ALA A 382 -24.01 -12.89 -4.18
CA ALA A 382 -23.43 -14.04 -3.48
C ALA A 382 -23.65 -13.97 -1.96
N PHE A 383 -23.61 -12.78 -1.36
CA PHE A 383 -23.74 -12.60 0.08
C PHE A 383 -25.20 -12.58 0.58
N THR A 384 -26.15 -12.07 -0.22
CA THR A 384 -27.55 -11.91 0.21
C THR A 384 -28.19 -13.20 0.74
N PRO A 385 -28.04 -14.38 0.09
CA PRO A 385 -28.63 -15.62 0.59
C PRO A 385 -28.16 -15.99 2.00
N SER A 386 -26.86 -15.83 2.29
CA SER A 386 -26.31 -16.05 3.63
C SER A 386 -26.89 -15.09 4.65
N LEU A 387 -27.04 -13.80 4.29
CA LEU A 387 -27.67 -12.83 5.17
C LEU A 387 -29.16 -13.14 5.42
N VAL A 388 -29.88 -13.67 4.43
CA VAL A 388 -31.27 -14.12 4.58
C VAL A 388 -31.37 -15.28 5.57
N GLU A 389 -30.45 -16.25 5.51
CA GLU A 389 -30.41 -17.36 6.48
C GLU A 389 -30.14 -16.86 7.90
N VAL A 390 -29.13 -16.01 8.06
CA VAL A 390 -28.79 -15.41 9.36
C VAL A 390 -29.93 -14.57 9.91
N TYR A 391 -30.59 -13.79 9.05
CA TYR A 391 -31.76 -13.00 9.45
C TYR A 391 -32.85 -13.88 10.04
N LYS A 392 -33.21 -14.97 9.38
CA LYS A 392 -34.25 -15.90 9.88
C LYS A 392 -33.86 -16.50 11.23
N LYS A 393 -32.64 -17.00 11.37
CA LYS A 393 -32.14 -17.61 12.61
C LYS A 393 -32.12 -16.62 13.79
N ILE A 394 -31.78 -15.35 13.55
CA ILE A 394 -31.83 -14.32 14.60
C ILE A 394 -33.28 -14.00 14.95
N LYS A 395 -34.16 -13.79 13.95
CA LYS A 395 -35.59 -13.47 14.16
C LYS A 395 -36.36 -14.58 14.88
N GLU A 396 -35.94 -15.84 14.76
CA GLU A 396 -36.51 -16.95 15.54
C GLU A 396 -36.27 -16.81 17.06
N LYS A 397 -35.20 -16.10 17.46
CA LYS A 397 -34.79 -15.92 18.86
C LYS A 397 -35.10 -14.52 19.39
N ASP A 398 -35.03 -13.51 18.55
CA ASP A 398 -35.18 -12.11 18.91
C ASP A 398 -35.94 -11.31 17.84
N ASP A 399 -37.17 -10.93 18.17
CA ASP A 399 -38.00 -10.10 17.30
C ASP A 399 -37.52 -8.64 17.23
N ALA A 400 -36.69 -8.19 18.16
CA ALA A 400 -36.08 -6.86 18.21
C ALA A 400 -34.83 -6.74 17.30
N PHE A 401 -34.83 -7.47 16.19
CA PHE A 401 -33.82 -7.41 15.13
C PHE A 401 -34.47 -7.04 13.79
N GLU A 402 -33.78 -6.22 12.98
CA GLU A 402 -34.21 -5.88 11.63
C GLU A 402 -33.04 -5.54 10.70
N VAL A 403 -33.25 -5.68 9.39
CA VAL A 403 -32.31 -5.23 8.35
C VAL A 403 -32.98 -4.13 7.51
N ILE A 404 -32.21 -3.10 7.14
CA ILE A 404 -32.65 -2.05 6.23
C ILE A 404 -31.75 -2.07 5.00
N PHE A 405 -32.30 -2.47 3.87
CA PHE A 405 -31.65 -2.44 2.56
C PHE A 405 -31.49 -1.01 2.06
N ILE A 406 -30.25 -0.66 1.68
CA ILE A 406 -29.87 0.62 1.10
C ILE A 406 -29.31 0.35 -0.29
N SER A 407 -30.14 0.58 -1.30
CA SER A 407 -29.83 0.20 -2.68
C SER A 407 -28.83 1.13 -3.36
N SER A 408 -27.94 0.52 -4.14
CA SER A 408 -27.11 1.17 -5.15
C SER A 408 -27.50 0.78 -6.59
N ASP A 409 -28.71 0.26 -6.78
CA ASP A 409 -29.27 0.01 -8.10
C ASP A 409 -29.43 1.30 -8.91
N ARG A 410 -29.49 1.14 -10.23
CA ARG A 410 -29.47 2.27 -11.18
C ARG A 410 -30.87 2.70 -11.60
N ASP A 411 -31.87 1.87 -11.33
CA ASP A 411 -33.27 2.07 -11.70
C ASP A 411 -34.20 1.34 -10.73
N GLN A 412 -35.47 1.76 -10.73
CA GLN A 412 -36.52 1.25 -9.84
C GLN A 412 -36.80 -0.24 -10.09
N ALA A 413 -36.75 -0.71 -11.35
CA ALA A 413 -37.08 -2.09 -11.69
C ALA A 413 -36.05 -3.07 -11.13
N SER A 414 -34.76 -2.74 -11.27
CA SER A 414 -33.65 -3.50 -10.67
C SER A 414 -33.74 -3.53 -9.14
N PHE A 415 -34.13 -2.41 -8.52
CA PHE A 415 -34.39 -2.35 -7.07
C PHE A 415 -35.53 -3.29 -6.67
N ASP A 416 -36.69 -3.19 -7.34
CA ASP A 416 -37.87 -3.97 -7.01
C ASP A 416 -37.63 -5.48 -7.18
N GLU A 417 -36.98 -5.87 -8.28
CA GLU A 417 -36.61 -7.27 -8.55
C GLU A 417 -35.74 -7.84 -7.43
N TYR A 418 -34.67 -7.14 -7.06
CA TYR A 418 -33.73 -7.64 -6.05
C TYR A 418 -34.29 -7.60 -4.63
N TYR A 419 -35.03 -6.54 -4.29
CA TYR A 419 -35.68 -6.41 -2.98
C TYR A 419 -36.82 -7.43 -2.79
N SER A 420 -37.44 -7.91 -3.87
CA SER A 420 -38.51 -8.92 -3.80
C SER A 420 -38.07 -10.20 -3.06
N GLY A 421 -36.81 -10.61 -3.21
CA GLY A 421 -36.24 -11.80 -2.58
C GLY A 421 -35.77 -11.62 -1.13
N MET A 422 -35.79 -10.39 -0.59
CA MET A 422 -35.27 -10.07 0.74
C MET A 422 -36.40 -10.06 1.79
N PRO A 423 -36.26 -10.59 3.01
CA PRO A 423 -37.36 -10.64 3.98
C PRO A 423 -37.53 -9.37 4.85
N TRP A 424 -36.72 -8.35 4.63
CA TRP A 424 -36.55 -7.20 5.54
C TRP A 424 -37.00 -5.86 4.93
N LEU A 425 -36.74 -4.75 5.61
CA LEU A 425 -37.12 -3.37 5.22
C LEU A 425 -36.13 -2.75 4.22
N ALA A 426 -36.51 -1.65 3.57
CA ALA A 426 -35.63 -0.90 2.66
C ALA A 426 -35.81 0.61 2.76
N LEU A 427 -34.76 1.38 2.45
CA LEU A 427 -34.97 2.77 2.05
C LEU A 427 -35.64 2.82 0.67
N PRO A 428 -36.49 3.82 0.39
CA PRO A 428 -36.98 4.09 -0.96
C PRO A 428 -35.85 4.13 -1.99
N PHE A 429 -36.14 3.71 -3.22
CA PHE A 429 -35.21 3.91 -4.33
C PHE A 429 -34.94 5.42 -4.52
N ASN A 430 -33.67 5.77 -4.76
CA ASN A 430 -33.20 7.15 -4.88
C ASN A 430 -33.44 8.03 -3.62
N ASP A 431 -33.51 7.43 -2.43
CA ASP A 431 -33.62 8.18 -1.18
C ASP A 431 -32.38 9.04 -0.91
N ALA A 432 -32.60 10.33 -0.63
CA ALA A 432 -31.53 11.31 -0.38
C ALA A 432 -30.65 10.94 0.84
N ARG A 433 -31.18 10.19 1.81
CA ARG A 433 -30.42 9.70 2.97
C ARG A 433 -29.28 8.78 2.58
N LYS A 434 -29.37 8.07 1.44
CA LYS A 434 -28.32 7.15 0.97
C LYS A 434 -26.94 7.83 0.94
N SER A 435 -26.85 9.03 0.37
CA SER A 435 -25.57 9.74 0.23
C SER A 435 -25.00 10.16 1.59
N SER A 436 -25.85 10.62 2.50
CA SER A 436 -25.45 10.98 3.87
C SER A 436 -25.00 9.76 4.66
N LEU A 437 -25.72 8.64 4.56
CA LEU A 437 -25.36 7.38 5.20
C LEU A 437 -24.05 6.81 4.67
N SER A 438 -23.88 6.81 3.33
CA SER A 438 -22.65 6.32 2.69
C SER A 438 -21.43 7.11 3.17
N ARG A 439 -21.57 8.44 3.31
CA ARG A 439 -20.51 9.30 3.85
C ARG A 439 -20.25 9.04 5.33
N LYS A 440 -21.29 9.05 6.16
CA LYS A 440 -21.18 8.85 7.62
C LYS A 440 -20.48 7.54 7.95
N PHE A 441 -20.76 6.49 7.19
CA PHE A 441 -20.20 5.17 7.43
C PHE A 441 -19.00 4.82 6.54
N LYS A 442 -18.50 5.78 5.75
CA LYS A 442 -17.34 5.60 4.86
C LYS A 442 -17.51 4.37 3.95
N VAL A 443 -18.66 4.24 3.29
CA VAL A 443 -18.97 3.13 2.38
C VAL A 443 -18.15 3.25 1.10
N GLN A 444 -17.02 2.53 1.03
CA GLN A 444 -16.11 2.52 -0.13
C GLN A 444 -16.45 1.44 -1.17
N GLY A 445 -17.28 0.46 -0.79
CA GLY A 445 -17.64 -0.66 -1.66
C GLY A 445 -18.87 -1.41 -1.15
N ILE A 446 -19.49 -2.19 -2.04
CA ILE A 446 -20.63 -3.05 -1.73
C ILE A 446 -20.29 -4.52 -2.05
N PRO A 447 -20.81 -5.49 -1.29
CA PRO A 447 -21.73 -5.34 -0.18
C PRO A 447 -21.05 -4.86 1.11
N MET A 448 -21.69 -3.92 1.83
CA MET A 448 -21.28 -3.47 3.16
C MET A 448 -22.47 -3.59 4.12
N LEU A 449 -22.18 -4.01 5.36
CA LEU A 449 -23.19 -4.27 6.38
C LEU A 449 -22.72 -3.66 7.70
N ILE A 450 -23.59 -2.85 8.31
CA ILE A 450 -23.27 -2.08 9.51
C ILE A 450 -24.26 -2.44 10.59
N ALA A 451 -23.79 -2.79 11.78
CA ALA A 451 -24.65 -3.08 12.92
C ALA A 451 -24.85 -1.83 13.77
N LEU A 452 -26.11 -1.46 13.99
CA LEU A 452 -26.54 -0.46 14.96
C LEU A 452 -27.25 -1.18 16.10
N GLY A 453 -26.89 -0.84 17.34
CA GLY A 453 -27.52 -1.43 18.51
C GLY A 453 -28.89 -0.82 18.83
N PRO A 454 -29.57 -1.34 19.87
CA PRO A 454 -30.88 -0.84 20.33
C PRO A 454 -30.95 0.66 20.60
N THR A 455 -29.84 1.28 21.01
CA THR A 455 -29.73 2.72 21.27
C THR A 455 -29.55 3.55 20.00
N GLY A 456 -29.37 2.90 18.84
CA GLY A 456 -29.00 3.52 17.57
C GLY A 456 -27.50 3.81 17.42
N LYS A 457 -26.68 3.47 18.42
CA LYS A 457 -25.22 3.57 18.32
C LYS A 457 -24.65 2.50 17.39
N THR A 458 -23.60 2.84 16.66
CA THR A 458 -22.87 1.90 15.82
C THR A 458 -22.15 0.89 16.71
N ILE A 459 -22.41 -0.39 16.47
CA ILE A 459 -21.69 -1.49 17.12
C ILE A 459 -20.44 -1.82 16.32
N THR A 460 -20.58 -2.01 15.00
CA THR A 460 -19.49 -2.37 14.10
C THR A 460 -19.83 -2.00 12.65
N LYS A 461 -18.82 -1.62 11.86
CA LYS A 461 -18.93 -1.39 10.40
C LYS A 461 -18.54 -2.64 9.60
N GLU A 462 -18.13 -3.70 10.30
CA GLU A 462 -17.57 -4.96 9.80
C GLU A 462 -18.58 -6.12 9.90
N ALA A 463 -19.86 -5.82 10.15
CA ALA A 463 -20.89 -6.84 10.40
C ALA A 463 -20.99 -7.88 9.27
N ARG A 464 -20.67 -7.50 8.02
CA ARG A 464 -20.62 -8.45 6.89
C ARG A 464 -19.61 -9.56 7.16
N SER A 465 -18.40 -9.21 7.60
CA SER A 465 -17.33 -10.18 7.87
C SER A 465 -17.72 -11.09 9.03
N LEU A 466 -18.34 -10.53 10.07
CA LEU A 466 -18.84 -11.29 11.22
C LEU A 466 -19.93 -12.28 10.82
N VAL A 467 -20.88 -11.86 9.98
CA VAL A 467 -21.92 -12.75 9.42
C VAL A 467 -21.29 -13.87 8.59
N MET A 468 -20.23 -13.59 7.83
CA MET A 468 -19.55 -14.63 7.04
C MET A 468 -18.75 -15.60 7.90
N ALA A 469 -18.14 -15.11 8.98
CA ALA A 469 -17.28 -15.92 9.85
C ALA A 469 -18.09 -16.74 10.87
N HIS A 470 -19.15 -16.16 11.45
CA HIS A 470 -19.86 -16.74 12.60
C HIS A 470 -21.38 -16.84 12.38
N GLY A 471 -21.89 -16.50 11.20
CA GLY A 471 -23.31 -16.61 10.89
C GLY A 471 -24.20 -15.82 11.86
N ALA A 472 -25.21 -16.49 12.42
CA ALA A 472 -26.13 -15.90 13.39
C ALA A 472 -25.53 -15.79 14.80
N ASP A 473 -24.48 -16.54 15.11
CA ASP A 473 -23.86 -16.51 16.45
C ASP A 473 -23.07 -15.23 16.70
N ALA A 474 -22.73 -14.50 15.62
CA ALA A 474 -22.21 -13.14 15.69
C ALA A 474 -23.16 -12.18 16.41
N TYR A 475 -24.48 -12.42 16.40
CA TYR A 475 -25.47 -11.55 17.04
C TYR A 475 -25.25 -11.48 18.56
N PRO A 476 -25.27 -10.29 19.21
CA PRO A 476 -25.68 -8.97 18.71
C PRO A 476 -24.56 -8.10 18.09
N PHE A 477 -23.48 -8.72 17.60
CA PHE A 477 -22.33 -8.12 16.93
C PHE A 477 -21.42 -7.27 17.83
N THR A 478 -21.61 -7.34 19.15
CA THR A 478 -20.83 -6.57 20.13
C THR A 478 -19.43 -7.13 20.32
N GLU A 479 -18.48 -6.30 20.72
CA GLU A 479 -17.13 -6.76 21.04
C GLU A 479 -17.13 -7.83 22.15
N GLU A 480 -18.00 -7.69 23.14
CA GLU A 480 -18.16 -8.69 24.21
C GLU A 480 -18.60 -10.03 23.64
N ARG A 481 -19.55 -10.03 22.70
CA ARG A 481 -20.02 -11.26 22.06
C ARG A 481 -18.92 -11.91 21.23
N LEU A 482 -18.11 -11.12 20.52
CA LEU A 482 -16.98 -11.64 19.76
C LEU A 482 -15.92 -12.26 20.68
N LYS A 483 -15.62 -11.62 21.82
CA LYS A 483 -14.72 -12.19 22.85
C LYS A 483 -15.26 -13.50 23.42
N GLU A 484 -16.58 -13.63 23.60
CA GLU A 484 -17.19 -14.89 24.04
C GLU A 484 -17.03 -16.00 22.99
N ILE A 485 -17.23 -15.69 21.70
CA ILE A 485 -17.03 -16.65 20.61
C ILE A 485 -15.57 -17.08 20.54
N GLU A 486 -14.64 -16.14 20.63
CA GLU A 486 -13.20 -16.41 20.65
C GLU A 486 -12.81 -17.30 21.83
N ALA A 487 -13.29 -16.99 23.04
CA ALA A 487 -13.03 -17.80 24.22
C ALA A 487 -13.64 -19.21 24.11
N GLN A 488 -14.81 -19.35 23.47
CA GLN A 488 -15.40 -20.66 23.20
C GLN A 488 -14.52 -21.47 22.24
N ILE A 489 -14.03 -20.85 21.17
CA ILE A 489 -13.11 -21.47 20.21
C ILE A 489 -11.80 -21.90 20.89
N GLU A 490 -11.24 -21.07 21.77
CA GLU A 490 -10.04 -21.42 22.53
C GLU A 490 -10.29 -22.54 23.54
N GLU A 491 -11.42 -22.52 24.24
CA GLU A 491 -11.80 -23.56 25.19
C GLU A 491 -12.03 -24.91 24.49
N MET A 492 -12.54 -24.93 23.25
CA MET A 492 -12.65 -26.16 22.45
C MET A 492 -11.29 -26.85 22.30
N ALA A 493 -10.24 -26.08 22.01
CA ALA A 493 -8.89 -26.59 21.79
C ALA A 493 -8.11 -26.86 23.09
N LYS A 494 -8.71 -26.60 24.25
CA LYS A 494 -8.00 -26.65 25.52
C LYS A 494 -7.59 -28.08 25.88
N GLY A 495 -6.30 -28.25 26.09
CA GLY A 495 -5.69 -29.53 26.42
C GLY A 495 -5.34 -30.38 25.20
N TRP A 496 -5.75 -29.99 23.99
CA TRP A 496 -5.29 -30.62 22.75
C TRP A 496 -3.78 -30.38 22.56
N PRO A 497 -3.05 -31.33 21.95
CA PRO A 497 -1.66 -31.13 21.65
C PRO A 497 -1.47 -30.06 20.57
N GLU A 498 -0.45 -29.22 20.68
CA GLU A 498 -0.10 -28.23 19.63
C GLU A 498 0.42 -28.90 18.36
N LYS A 499 1.06 -30.07 18.50
CA LYS A 499 1.58 -30.89 17.41
C LYS A 499 1.24 -32.35 17.60
N LEU A 500 0.93 -33.04 16.51
CA LEU A 500 0.58 -34.45 16.53
C LEU A 500 1.28 -35.18 15.37
N LYS A 501 1.77 -36.39 15.66
CA LYS A 501 2.15 -37.35 14.62
C LYS A 501 0.98 -38.29 14.31
N ASP A 502 0.66 -38.43 13.04
CA ASP A 502 -0.40 -39.31 12.56
C ASP A 502 0.17 -40.39 11.65
N GLU A 503 -0.28 -41.63 11.80
CA GLU A 503 0.19 -42.78 11.00
C GLU A 503 -0.19 -42.66 9.51
N ARG A 504 -1.19 -41.83 9.18
CA ARG A 504 -1.58 -41.54 7.80
C ARG A 504 -0.68 -40.47 7.18
N HIS A 505 0.16 -39.80 7.97
CA HIS A 505 1.03 -38.71 7.56
C HIS A 505 2.31 -38.67 8.42
N GLU A 506 3.25 -39.57 8.13
CA GLU A 506 4.43 -39.80 8.97
C GLU A 506 5.59 -38.82 8.72
N GLU A 507 5.64 -38.18 7.55
CA GLU A 507 6.78 -37.36 7.10
C GLU A 507 6.89 -36.05 7.89
N HIS A 508 5.75 -35.40 8.20
CA HIS A 508 5.72 -34.16 8.98
C HIS A 508 4.68 -34.21 10.10
N GLU A 509 4.97 -33.50 11.21
CA GLU A 509 4.02 -33.32 12.30
C GLU A 509 2.90 -32.37 11.86
N LEU A 510 1.67 -32.72 12.23
CA LEU A 510 0.51 -31.86 12.02
C LEU A 510 0.45 -30.82 13.14
N VAL A 511 0.22 -29.55 12.79
CA VAL A 511 0.14 -28.42 13.72
C VAL A 511 -1.32 -28.03 13.91
N LEU A 512 -1.74 -27.87 15.17
CA LEU A 512 -3.08 -27.39 15.49
C LEU A 512 -3.24 -25.94 14.98
N THR A 513 -4.07 -25.76 13.98
CA THR A 513 -4.17 -24.52 13.19
C THR A 513 -5.63 -24.09 13.05
N ARG A 514 -5.88 -22.78 13.10
CA ARG A 514 -7.20 -22.22 12.81
C ARG A 514 -7.48 -22.26 11.30
N ARG A 515 -8.59 -22.89 10.90
CA ARG A 515 -8.98 -23.07 9.48
C ARG A 515 -10.46 -22.73 9.31
N SER A 516 -10.78 -21.87 8.34
CA SER A 516 -12.16 -21.40 8.12
C SER A 516 -13.04 -22.46 7.46
N ASN A 517 -12.49 -23.20 6.49
CA ASN A 517 -13.08 -24.39 5.89
C ASN A 517 -11.93 -25.26 5.36
N TYR A 518 -12.01 -26.57 5.55
CA TYR A 518 -11.09 -27.54 4.98
C TYR A 518 -11.82 -28.86 4.75
N VAL A 519 -11.21 -29.77 3.99
CA VAL A 519 -11.70 -31.15 3.84
C VAL A 519 -10.77 -32.04 4.62
N CYS A 520 -11.31 -32.79 5.58
CA CYS A 520 -10.49 -33.70 6.37
C CYS A 520 -10.01 -34.87 5.51
N ASP A 521 -8.71 -35.13 5.50
CA ASP A 521 -8.10 -36.16 4.68
C ASP A 521 -8.44 -37.58 5.11
N ALA A 522 -8.85 -37.76 6.37
CA ALA A 522 -9.26 -39.05 6.90
C ALA A 522 -10.69 -39.42 6.51
N CYS A 523 -11.67 -38.57 6.82
CA CYS A 523 -13.09 -38.89 6.62
C CYS A 523 -13.69 -38.29 5.33
N LYS A 524 -12.96 -37.38 4.68
CA LYS A 524 -13.41 -36.63 3.48
C LYS A 524 -14.66 -35.76 3.72
N GLU A 525 -14.98 -35.47 4.98
CA GLU A 525 -16.01 -34.51 5.36
C GLU A 525 -15.40 -33.11 5.57
N ASN A 526 -16.22 -32.07 5.41
CA ASN A 526 -15.80 -30.69 5.66
C ASN A 526 -15.53 -30.47 7.14
N GLY A 527 -14.50 -29.70 7.46
CA GLY A 527 -14.15 -29.23 8.80
C GLY A 527 -14.08 -27.71 8.87
N GLN A 528 -14.27 -27.20 10.08
CA GLN A 528 -14.23 -25.77 10.37
C GLN A 528 -13.50 -25.52 11.70
N VAL A 529 -13.15 -24.26 11.94
CA VAL A 529 -12.54 -23.72 13.17
C VAL A 529 -11.11 -24.22 13.43
N TRP A 530 -10.92 -25.49 13.79
CA TRP A 530 -9.63 -26.08 14.14
C TRP A 530 -9.31 -27.29 13.26
N SER A 531 -8.05 -27.42 12.86
CA SER A 531 -7.51 -28.57 12.11
C SER A 531 -6.13 -28.94 12.65
N PHE A 532 -5.77 -30.22 12.57
CA PHE A 532 -4.38 -30.63 12.59
C PHE A 532 -3.84 -30.60 11.16
N TYR A 533 -3.08 -29.55 10.84
CA TYR A 533 -2.70 -29.19 9.48
C TYR A 533 -1.19 -29.31 9.25
N CYS A 534 -0.79 -29.82 8.10
CA CYS A 534 0.57 -29.74 7.58
C CYS A 534 0.62 -28.78 6.39
N GLU A 535 1.40 -27.71 6.52
CA GLU A 535 1.56 -26.71 5.46
C GLU A 535 2.35 -27.24 4.25
N GLU A 536 3.35 -28.10 4.48
CA GLU A 536 4.20 -28.63 3.41
C GLU A 536 3.46 -29.59 2.48
N CYS A 537 2.49 -30.32 3.01
CA CYS A 537 1.77 -31.36 2.28
C CYS A 537 0.30 -31.00 1.97
N ASP A 538 -0.17 -29.85 2.44
CA ASP A 538 -1.59 -29.43 2.41
C ASP A 538 -2.53 -30.53 2.92
N PHE A 539 -2.18 -31.09 4.08
CA PHE A 539 -2.88 -32.22 4.70
C PHE A 539 -3.62 -31.76 5.95
N ASP A 540 -4.93 -31.98 6.01
CA ASP A 540 -5.81 -31.52 7.11
C ASP A 540 -6.52 -32.68 7.78
N LEU A 541 -6.50 -32.74 9.11
CA LEU A 541 -7.34 -33.66 9.89
C LEU A 541 -8.27 -32.92 10.84
N HIS A 542 -9.53 -33.37 10.92
CA HIS A 542 -10.39 -32.95 12.02
C HIS A 542 -9.76 -33.29 13.37
N PRO A 543 -9.96 -32.46 14.41
CA PRO A 543 -9.55 -32.78 15.78
C PRO A 543 -10.02 -34.17 16.22
N LYS A 544 -11.29 -34.53 15.96
CA LYS A 544 -11.82 -35.87 16.24
C LYS A 544 -11.08 -36.98 15.49
N CYS A 545 -10.81 -36.79 14.20
CA CYS A 545 -10.15 -37.80 13.37
C CYS A 545 -8.68 -38.02 13.76
N ALA A 546 -8.06 -37.00 14.34
CA ALA A 546 -6.67 -37.00 14.79
C ALA A 546 -6.52 -37.56 16.22
N LEU A 547 -7.45 -37.23 17.13
CA LEU A 547 -7.36 -37.53 18.55
C LEU A 547 -8.10 -38.82 18.96
N GLU A 548 -9.24 -39.12 18.34
CA GLU A 548 -10.03 -40.32 18.64
C GLU A 548 -9.48 -41.51 17.86
N LYS A 549 -8.55 -42.25 18.47
CA LYS A 549 -8.05 -43.51 17.91
C LYS A 549 -9.02 -44.63 18.31
N GLU A 550 -9.58 -45.35 17.33
CA GLU A 550 -10.41 -46.54 17.58
C GLU A 550 -9.68 -47.48 18.55
N THR A 551 -10.27 -47.66 19.72
CA THR A 551 -9.70 -48.36 20.87
C THR A 551 -9.23 -49.78 20.52
N LYS A 552 -7.91 -50.01 20.53
CA LYS A 552 -7.37 -51.32 20.93
C LYS A 552 -7.35 -51.35 22.47
N ALA A 553 -7.84 -52.44 23.02
CA ALA A 553 -8.34 -52.64 24.38
C ALA A 553 -7.37 -52.41 25.58
N ASP A 554 -6.32 -51.60 25.48
CA ASP A 554 -5.31 -51.43 26.55
C ASP A 554 -4.67 -50.02 26.61
N ALA A 555 -5.40 -48.94 26.31
CA ALA A 555 -4.89 -47.58 26.51
C ALA A 555 -5.60 -46.90 27.70
N LYS A 556 -4.86 -46.68 28.80
CA LYS A 556 -5.28 -45.85 29.96
C LYS A 556 -5.29 -44.35 29.65
N GLU A 557 -5.06 -43.95 28.40
CA GLU A 557 -5.03 -42.57 27.93
C GLU A 557 -5.74 -42.53 26.58
N GLY A 558 -6.98 -42.06 26.55
CA GLY A 558 -7.79 -41.97 25.34
C GLY A 558 -8.46 -40.60 25.24
N TRP A 559 -8.87 -40.21 24.04
CA TRP A 559 -9.71 -39.03 23.83
C TRP A 559 -11.15 -39.48 23.58
N VAL A 560 -12.10 -38.77 24.16
CA VAL A 560 -13.53 -38.92 23.87
C VAL A 560 -13.98 -37.63 23.20
N CYS A 561 -14.54 -37.74 22.00
CA CYS A 561 -15.00 -36.60 21.23
C CYS A 561 -16.54 -36.57 21.16
N ASP A 562 -17.13 -35.40 21.45
CA ASP A 562 -18.54 -35.11 21.21
C ASP A 562 -18.63 -34.00 20.14
N GLY A 563 -18.98 -34.40 18.93
CA GLY A 563 -18.92 -33.51 17.76
C GLY A 563 -17.48 -33.08 17.43
N GLU A 564 -17.21 -31.78 17.51
CA GLU A 564 -15.89 -31.18 17.25
C GLU A 564 -15.03 -31.01 18.51
N VAL A 565 -15.56 -31.32 19.69
CA VAL A 565 -14.86 -31.13 20.97
C VAL A 565 -14.35 -32.46 21.50
N CYS A 566 -13.05 -32.57 21.72
CA CYS A 566 -12.41 -33.76 22.28
C CYS A 566 -11.88 -33.49 23.70
N THR A 567 -12.12 -34.40 24.62
CA THR A 567 -11.62 -34.32 26.01
C THR A 567 -10.83 -35.58 26.35
N ARG A 568 -9.83 -35.45 27.23
CA ARG A 568 -9.09 -36.63 27.72
C ARG A 568 -10.00 -37.48 28.59
N ALA A 569 -10.10 -38.77 28.29
CA ALA A 569 -10.78 -39.76 29.11
C ALA A 569 -10.15 -39.78 30.51
N SER A 570 -11.01 -39.75 31.54
CA SER A 570 -10.63 -39.69 32.95
C SER A 570 -10.11 -41.01 33.50
#